data_AF-A0A3D5XSU3-F1
#
_entry.id   AF-A0A3D5XSU3-F1
#
_cell.length_a   1.000
_cell.length_b   1.000
_cell.length_c   1.000
_cell.angle_alpha   90.00
_cell.angle_beta   90.00
_cell.angle_gamma   90.00
#
_symmetry.space_group_name_H-M   'P 1'
#
loop_
_entity.id
_entity.type
_entity.pdbx_description
1 polymer ?
#
loop_
_entity_poly.entity_id
_entity_poly.type
_entity_poly.pdbx_seq_one_letter_code
_entity_poly.pdbx_strand_id
1 'polypeptide(L)'
;MYDKFPTTKVSSDSSKVYKDLSIFKDESLVIVETFPGVSDDVLESFKSLGFNKVINTIDLFISEEEMNKWLKPILTKDRVRGRKFFGEIIDFMDEDKIEEAKKDIVNSNKVLVYGFGASLLSDEGVLVFVVVPRWEIQMRYRKGMPNFNASNYDEDNLKKIKRGYFFEWPMGNKLKKKVFKKMD
;
A
#
# COMPACT_ATOMS: atom_id res chain seq x y z
N MET A 1 -15.34 -18.65 -24.35
CA MET A 1 -16.10 -18.16 -23.19
C MET A 1 -15.25 -17.05 -22.59
N TYR A 2 -15.64 -15.79 -22.79
CA TYR A 2 -14.88 -14.63 -22.33
C TYR A 2 -15.10 -14.51 -20.81
N ASP A 3 -14.04 -14.70 -20.04
CA ASP A 3 -14.08 -14.44 -18.60
C ASP A 3 -14.13 -12.93 -18.40
N LYS A 4 -15.28 -12.44 -17.96
CA LYS A 4 -15.55 -11.00 -17.84
C LYS A 4 -14.74 -10.37 -16.69
N PHE A 5 -14.18 -11.19 -15.79
CA PHE A 5 -13.37 -10.77 -14.63
C PHE A 5 -12.35 -11.86 -14.24
N PRO A 6 -11.24 -12.01 -15.00
CA PRO A 6 -10.25 -13.05 -14.72
C PRO A 6 -9.61 -12.83 -13.33
N THR A 7 -10.06 -13.58 -12.33
CA THR A 7 -9.49 -13.56 -10.98
C THR A 7 -8.44 -14.65 -10.87
N THR A 8 -7.16 -14.29 -10.94
CA THR A 8 -6.09 -15.25 -10.67
C THR A 8 -5.80 -15.29 -9.17
N LYS A 9 -6.21 -16.37 -8.49
CA LYS A 9 -5.67 -16.70 -7.16
C LYS A 9 -4.21 -17.13 -7.32
N VAL A 10 -3.28 -16.25 -6.96
CA VAL A 10 -1.84 -16.57 -7.03
C VAL A 10 -1.38 -17.28 -5.74
N SER A 11 -0.60 -18.35 -5.93
CA SER A 11 -0.06 -19.21 -4.88
C SER A 11 0.92 -18.52 -3.94
N SER A 12 1.07 -19.08 -2.74
CA SER A 12 1.76 -18.57 -1.55
C SER A 12 3.28 -18.41 -1.60
N ASP A 13 3.88 -18.22 -2.77
CA ASP A 13 5.33 -18.05 -2.90
C ASP A 13 5.65 -16.59 -3.29
N SER A 14 6.19 -15.84 -2.31
CA SER A 14 6.34 -14.38 -2.31
C SER A 14 7.38 -13.83 -3.30
N SER A 15 8.06 -14.69 -4.06
CA SER A 15 9.15 -14.33 -4.98
C SER A 15 8.77 -14.33 -6.46
N LYS A 16 7.59 -14.83 -6.86
CA LYS A 16 7.15 -14.89 -8.27
C LYS A 16 5.63 -14.71 -8.41
N VAL A 17 5.16 -13.46 -8.50
CA VAL A 17 3.71 -13.15 -8.64
C VAL A 17 3.43 -12.15 -9.77
N TYR A 18 4.19 -12.20 -10.87
CA TYR A 18 3.86 -11.44 -12.08
C TYR A 18 3.94 -12.39 -13.28
N LYS A 19 2.93 -13.24 -13.45
CA LYS A 19 2.92 -14.19 -14.59
C LYS A 19 2.94 -13.46 -15.93
N ASP A 20 2.37 -12.25 -15.99
CA ASP A 20 2.60 -11.27 -17.06
C ASP A 20 1.98 -9.91 -16.65
N LEU A 21 2.78 -8.85 -16.47
CA LEU A 21 2.25 -7.49 -16.24
C LEU A 21 1.82 -6.79 -17.54
N SER A 22 2.19 -7.33 -18.70
CA SER A 22 1.86 -6.74 -20.00
C SER A 22 0.36 -6.67 -20.27
N ILE A 23 -0.44 -7.47 -19.55
CA ILE A 23 -1.90 -7.41 -19.58
C ILE A 23 -2.45 -6.03 -19.18
N PHE A 24 -1.68 -5.22 -18.45
CA PHE A 24 -2.05 -3.86 -18.05
C PHE A 24 -1.44 -2.78 -18.95
N LYS A 25 -0.72 -3.15 -20.02
CA LYS A 25 0.05 -2.21 -20.85
C LYS A 25 -0.82 -1.19 -21.57
N ASP A 26 -2.04 -1.57 -21.94
CA ASP A 26 -2.97 -0.72 -22.69
C ASP A 26 -4.00 -0.03 -21.79
N GLU A 27 -3.93 -0.24 -20.47
CA GLU A 27 -4.83 0.36 -19.49
C GLU A 27 -4.48 1.84 -19.28
N SER A 28 -5.50 2.71 -19.34
CA SER A 28 -5.34 4.16 -19.14
C SER A 28 -5.13 4.53 -17.68
N LEU A 29 -5.58 3.70 -16.75
CA LEU A 29 -5.41 3.89 -15.31
C LEU A 29 -5.23 2.54 -14.63
N VAL A 30 -4.08 2.36 -13.97
CA VAL A 30 -3.79 1.18 -13.16
C VAL A 30 -3.56 1.63 -11.73
N ILE A 31 -4.34 1.07 -10.82
CA ILE A 31 -4.27 1.33 -9.38
C ILE A 31 -3.68 0.09 -8.72
N VAL A 32 -2.50 0.23 -8.13
CA VAL A 32 -1.80 -0.82 -7.41
C VAL A 32 -1.88 -0.52 -5.92
N GLU A 33 -2.90 -1.07 -5.27
CA GLU A 33 -3.09 -0.98 -3.82
C GLU A 33 -2.17 -1.97 -3.12
N THR A 34 -1.24 -1.47 -2.30
CA THR A 34 -0.27 -2.30 -1.60
C THR A 34 -0.58 -2.38 -0.11
N PHE A 35 -0.57 -3.59 0.43
CA PHE A 35 -0.56 -3.79 1.87
C PHE A 35 0.79 -3.33 2.47
N PRO A 36 0.83 -2.81 3.71
CA PRO A 36 2.10 -2.47 4.38
C PRO A 36 3.08 -3.65 4.39
N GLY A 37 4.33 -3.40 3.97
CA GLY A 37 5.40 -4.41 3.91
C GLY A 37 5.56 -5.12 2.55
N VAL A 38 4.79 -4.72 1.52
CA VAL A 38 5.13 -4.98 0.11
C VAL A 38 6.46 -4.30 -0.25
N SER A 39 7.24 -4.92 -1.14
CA SER A 39 8.59 -4.43 -1.53
C SER A 39 8.47 -3.37 -2.62
N ASP A 40 9.40 -2.41 -2.65
CA ASP A 40 9.47 -1.39 -3.69
C ASP A 40 9.75 -1.97 -5.09
N ASP A 41 10.30 -3.18 -5.19
CA ASP A 41 10.49 -3.89 -6.47
C ASP A 41 9.18 -4.06 -7.27
N VAL A 42 8.04 -4.06 -6.56
CA VAL A 42 6.72 -4.11 -7.21
C VAL A 42 6.47 -2.83 -8.01
N LEU A 43 6.78 -1.66 -7.45
CA LEU A 43 6.63 -0.39 -8.17
C LEU A 43 7.46 -0.39 -9.45
N GLU A 44 8.72 -0.80 -9.36
CA GLU A 44 9.62 -0.85 -10.52
C GLU A 44 9.12 -1.79 -11.61
N SER A 45 8.50 -2.92 -11.22
CA SER A 45 7.87 -3.85 -12.16
C SER A 45 6.73 -3.18 -12.95
N PHE A 46 5.88 -2.38 -12.30
CA PHE A 46 4.80 -1.65 -12.98
C PHE A 46 5.30 -0.45 -13.79
N LYS A 47 6.31 0.29 -13.32
CA LYS A 47 6.90 1.40 -14.08
C LYS A 47 7.38 0.99 -15.47
N SER A 48 7.85 -0.25 -15.63
CA SER A 48 8.29 -0.80 -16.92
C SER A 48 7.20 -0.89 -18.00
N LEU A 49 5.92 -0.72 -17.65
CA LEU A 49 4.79 -0.73 -18.58
C LEU A 49 4.61 0.57 -19.37
N GLY A 50 5.41 1.61 -19.08
CA GLY A 50 5.42 2.86 -19.83
C GLY A 50 4.22 3.77 -19.51
N PHE A 51 3.93 3.96 -18.22
CA PHE A 51 2.99 4.99 -17.76
C PHE A 51 3.58 6.39 -17.93
N ASN A 52 2.76 7.36 -18.32
CA ASN A 52 3.19 8.75 -18.48
C ASN A 52 3.27 9.48 -17.13
N LYS A 53 2.43 9.07 -16.17
CA LYS A 53 2.40 9.61 -14.81
C LYS A 53 2.39 8.46 -13.81
N VAL A 54 3.22 8.59 -12.79
CA VAL A 54 3.25 7.68 -11.64
C VAL A 54 2.97 8.50 -10.39
N ILE A 55 1.93 8.13 -9.66
CA ILE A 55 1.54 8.72 -8.39
C ILE A 55 1.86 7.68 -7.32
N ASN A 56 2.87 7.95 -6.49
CA ASN A 56 3.19 7.12 -5.34
C ASN A 56 2.47 7.68 -4.12
N THR A 57 1.59 6.89 -3.49
CA THR A 57 0.76 7.41 -2.41
C THR A 57 1.55 7.84 -1.21
N ILE A 58 2.78 7.34 -1.01
CA ILE A 58 3.66 7.76 0.09
C ILE A 58 3.88 9.28 0.11
N ASP A 59 3.91 9.93 -1.07
CA ASP A 59 4.14 11.37 -1.21
C ASP A 59 2.93 12.20 -0.74
N LEU A 60 1.76 11.56 -0.64
CA LEU A 60 0.50 12.14 -0.19
C LEU A 60 0.32 12.06 1.33
N PHE A 61 1.20 11.34 2.05
CA PHE A 61 1.12 11.26 3.51
C PHE A 61 1.71 12.49 4.19
N ILE A 62 1.28 12.71 5.43
CA ILE A 62 2.00 13.57 6.37
C ILE A 62 3.44 13.08 6.54
N SER A 63 4.31 13.96 7.01
CA SER A 63 5.72 13.63 7.20
C SER A 63 5.92 12.46 8.18
N GLU A 64 7.04 11.75 8.05
CA GLU A 64 7.44 10.72 9.02
C GLU A 64 7.43 11.26 10.45
N GLU A 65 7.89 12.49 10.67
CA GLU A 65 7.94 13.13 11.99
C GLU A 65 6.54 13.30 12.59
N GLU A 66 5.59 13.82 11.81
CA GLU A 66 4.20 14.00 12.22
C GLU A 66 3.51 12.67 12.47
N MET A 67 3.73 11.68 11.60
CA MET A 67 3.23 10.33 11.81
C MET A 67 3.76 9.74 13.12
N ASN A 68 5.06 9.89 13.39
CA ASN A 68 5.66 9.40 14.64
C ASN A 68 5.10 10.12 15.88
N LYS A 69 4.79 11.42 15.80
CA LYS A 69 4.10 12.16 16.88
C LYS A 69 2.70 11.58 17.15
N TRP A 70 1.91 11.34 16.10
CA TRP A 70 0.58 10.72 16.20
C TRP A 70 0.62 9.29 16.77
N LEU A 71 1.62 8.51 16.37
CA LEU A 71 1.74 7.11 16.77
C LEU A 71 2.28 6.93 18.19
N LYS A 72 2.98 7.91 18.75
CA LYS A 72 3.56 7.84 20.11
C LYS A 72 2.55 7.40 21.19
N PRO A 73 1.34 8.00 21.33
CA PRO A 73 0.36 7.53 22.31
C PRO A 73 -0.23 6.15 21.98
N ILE A 74 -0.24 5.74 20.71
CA ILE A 74 -0.78 4.46 20.24
C ILE A 74 0.21 3.32 20.54
N LEU A 75 1.49 3.51 20.22
CA LEU A 75 2.51 2.49 20.39
C LEU A 75 2.99 2.35 21.83
N THR A 76 2.80 3.37 22.67
CA THR A 76 3.20 3.42 24.08
C THR A 76 4.71 3.15 24.32
N LYS A 77 5.14 3.27 25.58
CA LYS A 77 6.53 2.94 25.98
C LYS A 77 6.76 1.44 26.18
N ASP A 78 5.70 0.63 26.30
CA ASP A 78 5.83 -0.82 26.42
C ASP A 78 6.45 -1.37 25.13
N ARG A 79 7.40 -2.31 25.25
CA ARG A 79 8.14 -2.83 24.09
C ARG A 79 7.22 -3.55 23.09
N VAL A 80 6.20 -4.24 23.57
CA VAL A 80 5.34 -5.15 22.78
C VAL A 80 3.90 -4.65 22.68
N ARG A 81 3.36 -4.07 23.75
CA ARG A 81 1.96 -3.66 23.82
C ARG A 81 1.75 -2.24 23.28
N GLY A 82 0.64 -2.08 22.58
CA GLY A 82 0.11 -0.80 22.13
C GLY A 82 -1.41 -0.75 22.29
N ARG A 83 -2.00 0.33 21.82
CA ARG A 83 -3.45 0.48 21.68
C ARG A 83 -3.80 0.29 20.22
N LYS A 84 -4.87 -0.46 19.93
CA LYS A 84 -5.31 -0.63 18.54
C LYS A 84 -5.82 0.70 18.01
N PHE A 85 -5.33 1.11 16.84
CA PHE A 85 -5.85 2.28 16.16
C PHE A 85 -7.18 1.96 15.48
N PHE A 86 -8.14 2.89 15.57
CA PHE A 86 -9.51 2.71 15.08
C PHE A 86 -9.87 3.64 13.92
N GLY A 87 -9.01 4.57 13.51
CA GLY A 87 -9.21 5.42 12.33
C GLY A 87 -8.91 4.72 11.00
N GLU A 88 -8.78 5.51 9.96
CA GLU A 88 -8.53 5.08 8.58
C GLU A 88 -7.19 5.62 8.08
N ILE A 89 -6.63 5.02 7.02
CA ILE A 89 -5.32 5.45 6.53
C ILE A 89 -5.36 6.88 5.93
N ILE A 90 -6.54 7.28 5.42
CA ILE A 90 -6.79 8.62 4.89
C ILE A 90 -6.59 9.71 5.95
N ASP A 91 -6.75 9.38 7.24
CA ASP A 91 -6.54 10.31 8.36
C ASP A 91 -5.07 10.79 8.46
N PHE A 92 -4.15 10.15 7.73
CA PHE A 92 -2.72 10.47 7.67
C PHE A 92 -2.29 11.00 6.31
N MET A 93 -3.23 11.26 5.41
CA MET A 93 -2.97 11.80 4.08
C MET A 93 -3.35 13.27 4.05
N ASP A 94 -2.57 14.05 3.31
CA ASP A 94 -2.79 15.47 3.10
C ASP A 94 -3.90 15.66 2.05
N GLU A 95 -4.99 16.33 2.45
CA GLU A 95 -6.18 16.52 1.61
C GLU A 95 -5.88 17.30 0.33
N ASP A 96 -5.05 18.33 0.41
CA ASP A 96 -4.69 19.15 -0.76
C ASP A 96 -3.89 18.32 -1.77
N LYS A 97 -2.95 17.50 -1.28
CA LYS A 97 -2.19 16.57 -2.14
C LYS A 97 -3.06 15.49 -2.77
N ILE A 98 -4.06 14.98 -2.04
CA ILE A 98 -5.02 14.02 -2.59
C ILE A 98 -5.81 14.64 -3.73
N GLU A 99 -6.32 15.86 -3.55
CA GLU A 99 -7.11 16.54 -4.57
C GLU A 99 -6.25 16.93 -5.79
N GLU A 100 -4.99 17.29 -5.59
CA GLU A 100 -4.02 17.46 -6.70
C GLU A 100 -3.80 16.14 -7.45
N ALA A 101 -3.54 15.04 -6.73
CA ALA A 101 -3.32 13.73 -7.32
C ALA A 101 -4.55 13.24 -8.11
N LYS A 102 -5.77 13.50 -7.63
CA LYS A 102 -7.01 13.21 -8.38
C LYS A 102 -7.11 14.01 -9.67
N LYS A 103 -6.75 15.29 -9.67
CA LYS A 103 -6.70 16.10 -10.89
C LYS A 103 -5.67 15.56 -11.87
N ASP A 104 -4.51 15.15 -11.37
CA ASP A 104 -3.46 14.54 -12.19
C ASP A 104 -3.93 13.24 -12.87
N ILE A 105 -4.72 12.42 -12.18
CA ILE A 105 -5.33 11.20 -12.74
C ILE A 105 -6.24 11.56 -13.92
N VAL A 106 -7.09 12.58 -13.78
CA VAL A 106 -8.04 12.99 -14.84
C VAL A 106 -7.34 13.65 -16.03
N ASN A 107 -6.28 14.42 -15.78
CA ASN A 107 -5.60 15.21 -16.81
C ASN A 107 -4.47 14.47 -17.54
N SER A 108 -4.07 13.30 -17.05
CA SER A 108 -2.96 12.53 -17.62
C SER A 108 -3.48 11.33 -18.39
N ASN A 109 -2.86 11.04 -19.54
CA ASN A 109 -3.08 9.78 -20.24
C ASN A 109 -2.19 8.70 -19.62
N LYS A 110 -2.71 7.50 -19.37
CA LYS A 110 -1.95 6.34 -18.91
C LYS A 110 -1.22 6.56 -17.58
N VAL A 111 -1.98 6.44 -16.49
CA VAL A 111 -1.55 6.74 -15.12
C VAL A 111 -1.38 5.47 -14.29
N LEU A 112 -0.30 5.41 -13.52
CA LEU A 112 -0.10 4.44 -12.45
C LEU A 112 -0.29 5.12 -11.10
N VAL A 113 -1.23 4.64 -10.30
CA VAL A 113 -1.34 4.99 -8.88
C VAL A 113 -0.81 3.80 -8.08
N TYR A 114 0.19 4.00 -7.23
CA TYR A 114 0.85 2.93 -6.51
C TYR A 114 0.97 3.25 -5.02
N GLY A 115 0.69 2.27 -4.17
CA GLY A 115 1.06 2.32 -2.76
C GLY A 115 -0.10 2.03 -1.82
N PHE A 116 0.14 2.26 -0.53
CA PHE A 116 -0.86 2.05 0.49
C PHE A 116 -1.89 3.18 0.46
N GLY A 117 -3.17 2.84 0.27
CA GLY A 117 -4.24 3.81 0.06
C GLY A 117 -4.41 4.28 -1.39
N ALA A 118 -3.76 3.63 -2.37
CA ALA A 118 -3.93 3.93 -3.79
C ALA A 118 -5.40 3.85 -4.24
N SER A 119 -6.17 2.89 -3.72
CA SER A 119 -7.58 2.71 -4.05
C SER A 119 -8.51 3.81 -3.51
N LEU A 120 -7.97 4.81 -2.80
CA LEU A 120 -8.73 5.96 -2.32
C LEU A 120 -8.75 7.11 -3.33
N LEU A 121 -7.84 7.09 -4.33
CA LEU A 121 -7.71 8.17 -5.29
C LEU A 121 -8.69 8.07 -6.46
N SER A 122 -9.13 6.85 -6.81
CA SER A 122 -10.10 6.65 -7.88
C SER A 122 -10.82 5.31 -7.71
N ASP A 123 -12.07 5.28 -8.16
CA ASP A 123 -12.89 4.07 -8.28
C ASP A 123 -12.96 3.57 -9.73
N GLU A 124 -12.23 4.22 -10.64
CA GLU A 124 -12.13 3.88 -12.06
C GLU A 124 -10.82 3.15 -12.39
N GLY A 125 -10.75 2.55 -13.58
CA GLY A 125 -9.55 1.86 -14.06
C GLY A 125 -9.39 0.44 -13.51
N VAL A 126 -8.20 -0.13 -13.71
CA VAL A 126 -7.87 -1.49 -13.26
C VAL A 126 -7.23 -1.47 -11.89
N LEU A 127 -7.84 -2.18 -10.94
CA LEU A 127 -7.34 -2.31 -9.57
C LEU A 127 -6.58 -3.63 -9.37
N VAL A 128 -5.32 -3.52 -8.96
CA VAL A 128 -4.45 -4.61 -8.54
C VAL A 128 -4.20 -4.49 -7.05
N PHE A 129 -4.60 -5.51 -6.27
CA PHE A 129 -4.33 -5.55 -4.83
C PHE A 129 -3.14 -6.47 -4.53
N VAL A 130 -2.06 -5.91 -3.97
CA VAL A 130 -0.83 -6.64 -3.65
C VAL A 130 -0.70 -6.80 -2.14
N VAL A 131 -0.53 -8.05 -1.69
CA VAL A 131 -0.40 -8.38 -0.27
C VAL A 131 0.66 -9.45 -0.06
N VAL A 132 1.37 -9.34 1.06
CA VAL A 132 2.30 -10.36 1.53
C VAL A 132 1.79 -10.97 2.85
N PRO A 133 2.03 -12.27 3.11
CA PRO A 133 1.69 -12.88 4.38
C PRO A 133 2.40 -12.17 5.55
N ARG A 134 1.77 -12.11 6.73
CA ARG A 134 2.37 -11.46 7.91
C ARG A 134 3.74 -12.04 8.29
N TRP A 135 3.91 -13.36 8.15
CA TRP A 135 5.19 -14.03 8.35
C TRP A 135 6.29 -13.42 7.47
N GLU A 136 6.01 -13.19 6.19
CA GLU A 136 6.95 -12.59 5.25
C GLU A 136 7.30 -11.16 5.65
N ILE A 137 6.31 -10.35 6.05
CA ILE A 137 6.55 -8.99 6.57
C ILE A 137 7.49 -9.03 7.79
N GLN A 138 7.25 -9.95 8.73
CA GLN A 138 8.10 -10.10 9.92
C GLN A 138 9.52 -10.52 9.55
N MET A 139 9.69 -11.40 8.55
CA MET A 139 10.99 -11.79 8.04
C MET A 139 11.72 -10.64 7.35
N ARG A 140 11.00 -9.80 6.61
CA ARG A 140 11.57 -8.59 5.99
C ARG A 140 12.03 -7.58 7.03
N TYR A 141 11.26 -7.36 8.10
CA TYR A 141 11.70 -6.52 9.22
C TYR A 141 13.01 -7.01 9.84
N ARG A 142 13.19 -8.33 9.99
CA ARG A 142 14.44 -8.94 10.48
C ARG A 142 15.61 -8.73 9.52
N LYS A 143 15.33 -8.58 8.23
CA LYS A 143 16.31 -8.27 7.18
C LYS A 143 16.57 -6.76 7.03
N GLY A 144 15.98 -5.91 7.87
CA GLY A 144 16.22 -4.46 7.88
C GLY A 144 15.16 -3.63 7.17
N MET A 145 14.10 -4.22 6.59
CA MET A 145 13.00 -3.43 6.01
C MET A 145 12.38 -2.52 7.09
N PRO A 146 12.13 -1.23 6.78
CA PRO A 146 11.47 -0.34 7.72
C PRO A 146 9.96 -0.59 7.76
N ASN A 147 9.30 0.06 8.72
CA ASN A 147 7.85 0.21 8.73
C ASN A 147 7.38 1.19 7.65
N PHE A 148 6.07 1.23 7.40
CA PHE A 148 5.48 2.17 6.45
C PHE A 148 5.70 3.61 6.93
N ASN A 149 6.17 4.49 6.03
CA ASN A 149 6.49 5.90 6.32
C ASN A 149 7.34 6.06 7.60
N ALA A 150 8.44 5.32 7.66
CA ALA A 150 9.39 5.33 8.76
C ALA A 150 10.80 5.01 8.27
N SER A 151 11.80 5.60 8.91
CA SER A 151 13.22 5.35 8.67
C SER A 151 13.82 4.47 9.78
N ASN A 152 13.04 3.53 10.31
CA ASN A 152 13.38 2.72 11.49
C ASN A 152 14.10 1.41 11.13
N TYR A 153 15.04 1.46 10.18
CA TYR A 153 15.74 0.30 9.62
C TYR A 153 16.38 -0.60 10.69
N ASP A 154 17.00 -0.01 11.71
CA ASP A 154 17.71 -0.72 12.79
C ASP A 154 16.89 -0.89 14.09
N GLU A 155 15.60 -0.55 14.07
CA GLU A 155 14.75 -0.63 15.26
C GLU A 155 14.47 -2.08 15.68
N ASP A 156 14.30 -2.30 16.99
CA ASP A 156 13.97 -3.61 17.55
C ASP A 156 12.78 -4.26 16.82
N ASN A 157 12.97 -5.51 16.41
CA ASN A 157 12.02 -6.19 15.55
C ASN A 157 10.63 -6.33 16.20
N LEU A 158 10.55 -6.44 17.54
CA LEU A 158 9.25 -6.48 18.22
C LEU A 158 8.54 -5.13 18.19
N LYS A 159 9.28 -4.01 18.23
CA LYS A 159 8.68 -2.68 18.04
C LYS A 159 8.18 -2.48 16.60
N LYS A 160 8.90 -2.98 15.58
CA LYS A 160 8.42 -2.97 14.19
C LYS A 160 7.12 -3.76 14.04
N ILE A 161 7.08 -4.95 14.65
CA ILE A 161 5.87 -5.78 14.72
C ILE A 161 4.75 -5.08 15.47
N LYS A 162 5.06 -4.39 16.58
CA LYS A 162 4.09 -3.61 17.35
C LYS A 162 3.45 -2.51 16.49
N ARG A 163 4.24 -1.74 15.74
CA ARG A 163 3.73 -0.73 14.79
C ARG A 163 2.85 -1.38 13.72
N GLY A 164 3.30 -2.46 13.10
CA GLY A 164 2.49 -3.22 12.16
C GLY A 164 1.15 -3.68 12.75
N TYR A 165 1.19 -4.30 13.93
CA TYR A 165 0.03 -4.94 14.56
C TYR A 165 -1.04 -3.96 15.06
N PHE A 166 -0.62 -2.86 15.70
CA PHE A 166 -1.55 -1.92 16.33
C PHE A 166 -1.98 -0.78 15.40
N PHE A 167 -1.22 -0.51 14.34
CA PHE A 167 -1.46 0.61 13.44
C PHE A 167 -1.64 0.17 11.98
N GLU A 168 -0.58 -0.30 11.32
CA GLU A 168 -0.55 -0.47 9.86
C GLU A 168 -1.52 -1.57 9.37
N TRP A 169 -1.45 -2.77 9.96
CA TRP A 169 -2.24 -3.92 9.53
C TRP A 169 -3.74 -3.74 9.77
N PRO A 170 -4.21 -3.18 10.91
CA PRO A 170 -5.62 -2.84 11.06
C PRO A 170 -6.18 -2.00 9.90
N MET A 171 -5.45 -0.97 9.48
CA MET A 171 -5.86 -0.09 8.37
C MET A 171 -5.79 -0.82 7.03
N GLY A 172 -4.71 -1.56 6.76
CA GLY A 172 -4.59 -2.38 5.54
C GLY A 172 -5.72 -3.40 5.42
N ASN A 173 -6.13 -4.01 6.54
CA ASN A 173 -7.25 -4.95 6.54
C ASN A 173 -8.60 -4.25 6.31
N LYS A 174 -8.78 -3.01 6.80
CA LYS A 174 -9.98 -2.22 6.49
C LYS A 174 -10.05 -1.87 5.01
N LEU A 175 -8.96 -1.38 4.43
CA LEU A 175 -8.90 -1.08 2.99
C LEU A 175 -9.14 -2.33 2.15
N LYS A 176 -8.47 -3.44 2.46
CA LYS A 176 -8.73 -4.73 1.82
C LYS A 176 -10.22 -5.07 1.84
N LYS A 177 -10.88 -4.98 2.99
CA LYS A 177 -12.32 -5.26 3.08
C LYS A 177 -13.18 -4.30 2.23
N LYS A 178 -12.82 -3.02 2.15
CA LYS A 178 -13.53 -2.04 1.31
C LYS A 178 -13.36 -2.36 -0.17
N VAL A 179 -12.13 -2.64 -0.60
CA VAL A 179 -11.79 -2.99 -1.99
C VAL A 179 -12.50 -4.27 -2.43
N PHE A 180 -12.42 -5.35 -1.65
CA PHE A 180 -13.02 -6.63 -2.03
C PHE A 180 -14.55 -6.52 -2.19
N LYS A 181 -15.22 -5.70 -1.36
CA LYS A 181 -16.66 -5.43 -1.51
C LYS A 181 -17.04 -4.70 -2.80
N LYS A 182 -16.09 -4.03 -3.48
CA LYS A 182 -16.32 -3.38 -4.77
C LYS A 182 -16.05 -4.33 -5.95
N MET A 183 -15.37 -5.44 -5.70
CA MET A 183 -15.02 -6.45 -6.71
C MET A 183 -16.04 -7.60 -6.80
N ASP A 184 -16.83 -7.79 -5.74
CA ASP A 184 -17.99 -8.71 -5.68
C ASP A 184 -19.26 -8.05 -6.21
#